data_AF-A0A1F2WG28-F1
#
_entry.id   AF-A0A1F2WG28-F1
#
_cell.length_a   1.000
_cell.length_b   1.000
_cell.length_c   1.000
_cell.angle_alpha   90.00
_cell.angle_beta   90.00
_cell.angle_gamma   90.00
#
_symmetry.space_group_name_H-M   'P 1'
#
loop_
_entity.id
_entity.type
_entity.pdbx_description
1 polymer ?
#
loop_
_entity_poly.entity_id
_entity_poly.type
_entity_poly.pdbx_seq_one_letter_code
_entity_poly.pdbx_strand_id
1 'polypeptide(L)'
;MMFSGTDPNYLISCNRWWSPTPMTNLVSFQRPPEFTQLFADANASTDEAVQQAKTGEIVKLMHDQELMIPMFIEPNGLVVASYVHTMYPEEGFIRWDWANFWMDAH
;
A
#
# COMPACT_ATOMS: atom_id res chain seq x y z
N MET A 1 -15.37 8.13 -2.65
CA MET A 1 -14.79 8.07 -1.30
C MET A 1 -13.29 8.19 -1.44
N MET A 2 -12.65 9.15 -0.78
CA MET A 2 -11.19 9.27 -0.79
C MET A 2 -10.65 8.45 0.38
N PHE A 3 -9.81 7.44 0.12
CA PHE A 3 -9.23 6.59 1.17
C PHE A 3 -8.04 7.32 1.83
N SER A 4 -8.28 8.06 2.92
CA SER A 4 -7.21 8.61 3.79
C SER A 4 -7.03 7.73 5.04
N GLY A 5 -5.80 7.62 5.56
CA GLY A 5 -5.46 6.79 6.75
C GLY A 5 -4.21 5.91 6.57
N THR A 6 -4.04 4.88 7.40
CA THR A 6 -3.03 3.82 7.21
C THR A 6 -3.46 2.84 6.12
N ASP A 7 -2.53 2.09 5.53
CA ASP A 7 -2.84 1.02 4.55
C ASP A 7 -2.93 -0.32 5.29
N PRO A 8 -4.13 -0.81 5.67
CA PRO A 8 -4.25 -2.06 6.42
C PRO A 8 -4.01 -3.29 5.53
N ASN A 9 -3.98 -3.14 4.19
CA ASN A 9 -3.65 -4.20 3.26
C ASN A 9 -3.04 -3.65 1.96
N TYR A 10 -2.48 -4.55 1.14
CA TYR A 10 -1.86 -4.20 -0.13
C TYR A 10 -2.82 -3.57 -1.14
N LEU A 11 -4.10 -3.95 -1.12
CA LEU A 11 -5.10 -3.42 -2.05
C LEU A 11 -5.35 -1.92 -1.81
N ILE A 12 -5.34 -1.47 -0.56
CA ILE A 12 -5.52 -0.05 -0.23
C ILE A 12 -4.30 0.76 -0.67
N SER A 13 -3.07 0.26 -0.45
CA SER A 13 -1.87 0.87 -1.04
C SER A 13 -1.99 0.97 -2.56
N CYS A 14 -2.39 -0.13 -3.21
CA CYS A 14 -2.55 -0.16 -4.65
C CYS A 14 -3.61 0.84 -5.14
N ASN A 15 -4.70 1.01 -4.40
CA ASN A 15 -5.74 1.98 -4.72
C ASN A 15 -5.23 3.43 -4.65
N ARG A 16 -4.46 3.75 -3.62
CA ARG A 16 -3.93 5.11 -3.42
C ARG A 16 -2.99 5.54 -4.52
N TRP A 17 -2.14 4.63 -4.98
CA TRP A 17 -1.09 4.96 -5.92
C TRP A 17 -1.48 4.75 -7.37
N TRP A 18 -2.38 3.82 -7.72
CA TRP A 18 -2.60 3.50 -9.15
C TRP A 18 -4.06 3.34 -9.57
N SER A 19 -5.03 3.35 -8.66
CA SER A 19 -6.44 3.17 -9.04
C SER A 19 -6.94 4.21 -10.06
N PRO A 20 -8.14 4.01 -10.63
CA PRO A 20 -8.82 5.05 -11.40
C PRO A 20 -9.04 6.36 -10.63
N THR A 21 -9.04 6.32 -9.29
CA THR A 21 -9.21 7.50 -8.41
C THR A 21 -8.10 7.54 -7.35
N PRO A 22 -6.83 7.75 -7.74
CA PRO A 22 -5.70 7.70 -6.82
C PRO A 22 -5.68 8.94 -5.90
N MET A 23 -4.87 8.88 -4.84
CA MET A 23 -4.67 10.01 -3.92
C MET A 23 -3.77 11.09 -4.54
N THR A 24 -2.80 10.69 -5.37
CA THR A 24 -1.87 11.59 -6.05
C THR A 24 -2.33 11.93 -7.46
N ASN A 25 -2.01 13.13 -7.95
CA ASN A 25 -2.31 13.51 -9.33
C ASN A 25 -1.45 12.71 -10.32
N LEU A 26 -2.07 11.72 -10.98
CA LEU A 26 -1.45 10.85 -11.97
C LEU A 26 -2.09 11.05 -13.35
N VAL A 27 -2.11 12.30 -13.81
CA VAL A 27 -2.70 12.69 -15.09
C VAL A 27 -1.98 12.06 -16.29
N SER A 28 -0.68 11.80 -16.18
CA SER A 28 0.13 11.15 -17.21
C SER A 28 0.12 9.63 -17.14
N PHE A 29 -0.46 9.04 -16.09
CA PHE A 29 -0.52 7.59 -15.94
C PHE A 29 -1.61 7.01 -16.86
N GLN A 30 -1.17 6.36 -17.94
CA GLN A 30 -2.06 5.75 -18.91
C GLN A 30 -2.63 4.46 -18.35
N ARG A 31 -3.88 4.52 -17.89
CA ARG A 31 -4.59 3.35 -17.36
C ARG A 31 -5.16 2.54 -18.52
N PRO A 32 -4.84 1.25 -18.62
CA PRO A 32 -5.49 0.36 -19.58
C PRO A 32 -7.01 0.26 -19.33
N PRO A 33 -7.82 -0.08 -20.34
CA PRO A 33 -9.26 -0.23 -20.16
C PRO A 33 -9.67 -1.23 -19.07
N GLU A 34 -8.94 -2.34 -18.96
CA GLU A 34 -9.15 -3.41 -18.00
C GLU A 34 -8.83 -3.03 -16.54
N PHE A 35 -8.06 -1.95 -16.34
CA PHE A 35 -7.61 -1.50 -15.03
C PHE A 35 -8.80 -1.19 -14.10
N THR A 36 -9.80 -0.50 -14.63
CA THR A 36 -10.99 -0.12 -13.86
C THR A 36 -11.76 -1.34 -13.35
N GLN A 37 -11.90 -2.37 -14.19
CA GLN A 37 -12.62 -3.59 -13.80
C GLN A 37 -11.84 -4.39 -12.76
N LEU A 38 -10.51 -4.53 -12.92
CA LEU A 38 -9.68 -5.23 -11.95
C LEU A 38 -9.75 -4.60 -10.55
N PHE A 39 -9.70 -3.26 -10.48
CA PHE A 39 -9.89 -2.56 -9.21
C PHE A 39 -11.31 -2.71 -8.66
N ALA A 40 -12.34 -2.68 -9.52
CA ALA A 40 -13.72 -2.89 -9.09
C ALA A 40 -13.93 -4.29 -8.49
N ASP A 41 -13.41 -5.33 -9.14
CA ASP A 41 -13.50 -6.72 -8.67
C ASP A 41 -12.74 -6.92 -7.35
N ALA A 42 -11.54 -6.33 -7.24
CA ALA A 42 -10.76 -6.38 -6.01
C ALA A 42 -11.49 -5.69 -4.85
N ASN A 43 -12.04 -4.50 -5.09
CA ASN A 43 -12.73 -3.69 -4.08
C ASN A 43 -14.09 -4.26 -3.67
N ALA A 44 -14.73 -5.08 -4.52
CA ALA A 44 -16.00 -5.74 -4.21
C ALA A 44 -15.86 -6.96 -3.31
N SER A 45 -14.66 -7.57 -3.24
CA SER A 45 -14.39 -8.70 -2.36
C SER A 45 -14.32 -8.27 -0.90
N THR A 46 -14.89 -9.06 0.01
CA THR A 46 -14.72 -8.94 1.47
C THR A 46 -13.71 -9.95 2.04
N ASP A 47 -13.12 -10.79 1.18
CA ASP A 47 -12.11 -11.78 1.56
C ASP A 47 -10.70 -11.23 1.28
N GLU A 48 -9.88 -11.16 2.33
CA GLU A 48 -8.52 -10.63 2.28
C GLU A 48 -7.60 -11.42 1.34
N ALA A 49 -7.69 -12.75 1.32
CA ALA A 49 -6.86 -13.58 0.44
C ALA A 49 -7.21 -13.32 -1.04
N VAL A 50 -8.51 -13.13 -1.32
CA VAL A 50 -8.98 -12.76 -2.66
C VAL A 50 -8.51 -11.35 -3.03
N GLN A 51 -8.59 -10.39 -2.10
CA GLN A 51 -8.08 -9.02 -2.33
C GLN A 51 -6.57 -9.04 -2.62
N GLN A 52 -5.79 -9.84 -1.90
CA GLN A 52 -4.35 -9.97 -2.13
C GLN A 52 -4.06 -10.59 -3.51
N ALA A 53 -4.74 -11.68 -3.87
CA ALA A 53 -4.59 -12.30 -5.19
C ALA A 53 -4.93 -11.33 -6.33
N LYS A 54 -6.04 -10.59 -6.21
CA LYS A 54 -6.45 -9.57 -7.19
C LYS A 54 -5.49 -8.39 -7.25
N THR A 55 -4.92 -7.98 -6.12
CA THR A 55 -3.85 -6.98 -6.10
C THR A 55 -2.63 -7.45 -6.89
N GLY A 56 -2.28 -8.73 -6.77
CA GLY A 56 -1.23 -9.37 -7.57
C GLY A 56 -1.51 -9.31 -9.08
N GLU A 57 -2.76 -9.56 -9.50
CA GLU A 57 -3.17 -9.42 -10.90
C GLU A 57 -2.98 -7.98 -11.42
N ILE A 58 -3.34 -6.97 -10.62
CA ILE A 58 -3.16 -5.55 -10.96
C ILE A 58 -1.67 -5.21 -11.10
N VAL A 59 -0.84 -5.61 -10.13
CA VAL A 59 0.61 -5.36 -10.17
C VAL A 59 1.26 -6.07 -11.35
N LYS A 60 0.84 -7.30 -11.66
CA LYS A 60 1.29 -8.03 -12.84
C LYS A 60 0.94 -7.28 -14.13
N LEU A 61 -0.28 -6.77 -14.25
CA LEU A 61 -0.68 -5.98 -15.42
C LEU A 61 0.19 -4.73 -15.59
N MET A 62 0.44 -4.00 -14.50
CA MET A 62 1.33 -2.83 -14.52
C MET A 62 2.74 -3.18 -14.97
N HIS A 63 3.26 -4.32 -14.52
CA HIS A 63 4.56 -4.81 -14.95
C HIS A 63 4.57 -5.22 -16.42
N ASP A 64 3.61 -6.04 -16.85
CA ASP A 64 3.54 -6.59 -18.21
C ASP A 64 3.33 -5.49 -19.28
N GLN A 65 2.68 -4.38 -18.91
CA GLN A 65 2.48 -3.21 -19.79
C GLN A 65 3.45 -2.06 -19.51
N GLU A 66 4.50 -2.28 -18.72
CA GLU A 66 5.54 -1.29 -18.43
C GLU A 66 5.00 0.03 -17.85
N LEU A 67 3.86 -0.02 -17.13
CA LEU A 67 3.25 1.15 -16.48
C LEU A 67 4.03 1.60 -15.25
N MET A 68 4.84 0.70 -14.68
CA MET A 68 5.70 0.94 -13.55
C MET A 68 7.03 0.20 -13.76
N ILE A 69 8.14 0.93 -13.63
CA ILE A 69 9.50 0.37 -13.68
C ILE A 69 10.08 0.45 -12.26
N PRO A 70 10.24 -0.68 -11.54
CA PRO A 70 10.90 -0.69 -10.25
C PRO A 70 12.36 -0.26 -10.40
N MET A 71 12.76 0.81 -9.72
CA MET A 71 14.12 1.38 -9.83
C MET A 71 15.05 0.88 -8.72
N PHE A 72 14.53 0.84 -7.49
CA PHE A 72 15.27 0.43 -6.31
C PHE A 72 14.30 -0.06 -5.24
N ILE A 73 14.82 -0.85 -4.31
CA ILE A 73 14.15 -1.18 -3.06
C ILE A 73 14.79 -0.28 -2.01
N GLU A 74 14.00 0.57 -1.37
CA GLU A 74 14.47 1.39 -0.25
C GLU A 74 14.19 0.65 1.06
N PRO A 75 15.22 0.15 1.76
CA PRO A 75 15.02 -0.42 3.09
C PRO A 75 14.61 0.70 4.06
N ASN A 76 13.57 0.45 4.85
CA ASN A 76 13.22 1.35 5.95
C ASN A 76 14.14 1.09 7.15
N GLY A 77 14.58 2.14 7.83
CA GLY A 77 15.37 2.06 9.05
C GLY A 77 14.86 3.07 10.08
N LEU A 78 14.75 2.66 11.34
CA LEU A 78 14.39 3.54 12.45
C LEU A 78 15.55 3.70 13.42
N VAL A 79 15.79 4.94 13.84
CA VAL A 79 16.61 5.23 15.01
C VAL A 79 15.67 5.31 16.20
N VAL A 80 15.81 4.37 17.13
CA VAL A 80 14.97 4.28 18.33
C VAL A 80 15.83 4.58 19.55
N ALA A 81 15.38 5.49 20.41
CA ALA A 81 16.06 5.77 21.67
C ALA A 81 16.01 4.54 22.58
N SER A 82 17.03 4.34 23.42
CA SER A 82 17.16 3.11 24.23
C SER A 82 16.03 2.90 25.25
N TYR A 83 15.29 3.95 25.59
CA TYR A 83 14.14 3.92 26.50
C TYR A 83 12.79 3.84 25.76
N VAL A 84 12.78 3.81 24.42
CA VAL A 84 11.58 3.68 23.60
C VAL A 84 11.49 2.27 23.05
N HIS A 85 10.32 1.67 23.20
CA HIS A 85 10.03 0.33 22.69
C HIS A 85 8.98 0.42 21.59
N THR A 86 9.15 -0.38 20.52
CA THR A 86 8.24 -0.38 19.38
C THR A 86 8.29 -1.68 18.59
N MET A 87 7.15 -2.09 18.03
CA MET A 87 7.03 -3.17 17.03
C MET A 87 6.97 -2.64 15.59
N TYR A 88 7.17 -1.33 15.37
CA TYR A 88 7.05 -0.68 14.06
C TYR A 88 7.81 -1.39 12.92
N PRO A 89 9.05 -1.90 13.10
CA PRO A 89 9.75 -2.61 12.03
C PRO A 89 9.03 -3.87 11.52
N GLU A 90 8.14 -4.46 12.32
CA GLU A 90 7.38 -5.67 12.01
C GLU A 90 6.00 -5.37 11.39
N GLU A 91 5.51 -4.13 11.50
CA GLU A 91 4.12 -3.76 11.17
C GLU A 91 3.90 -3.33 9.71
N GLY A 92 4.94 -3.30 8.88
CA GLY A 92 4.84 -2.92 7.48
C GLY A 92 4.73 -1.40 7.24
N PHE A 93 5.05 -1.00 6.02
CA PHE A 93 5.61 0.31 5.64
C PHE A 93 4.74 1.56 5.89
N ILE A 94 3.51 1.47 6.41
CA ILE A 94 2.58 2.63 6.37
C ILE A 94 1.65 2.71 7.59
N ARG A 95 2.07 2.16 8.74
CA ARG A 95 1.31 2.27 9.99
C ARG A 95 2.22 2.65 11.15
N TRP A 96 1.90 3.78 11.79
CA TRP A 96 2.42 4.10 13.12
C TRP A 96 1.36 3.75 14.15
N ASP A 97 1.42 2.54 14.71
CA ASP A 97 0.48 2.13 15.75
C ASP A 97 0.98 2.59 17.12
N TRP A 98 0.50 3.76 17.58
CA TRP A 98 0.86 4.31 18.89
C TRP A 98 0.55 3.37 20.05
N ALA A 99 -0.36 2.40 19.90
CA ALA A 99 -0.62 1.40 20.92
C ALA A 99 0.58 0.46 21.17
N ASN A 100 1.47 0.32 20.19
CA ASN A 100 2.66 -0.53 20.26
C ASN A 100 3.93 0.26 20.60
N PHE A 101 3.79 1.52 21.02
CA PHE A 101 4.89 2.33 21.54
C PHE A 101 4.74 2.51 23.04
N TRP A 102 5.80 2.25 23.79
CA TRP A 102 5.88 2.60 25.20
C TRP A 102 7.29 3.06 25.56
N MET A 103 7.39 3.75 26.69
CA MET A 103 8.65 4.32 27.15
C MET A 103 8.91 3.93 28.59
N ASP A 104 10.16 3.58 28.88
CA ASP A 104 10.66 3.53 30.24
C ASP A 104 10.89 4.95 30.79
N ALA A 105 11.09 5.08 32.10
CA ALA A 105 11.46 6.36 32.71
C ALA A 105 12.84 6.82 32.20
N HIS A 106 12.96 8.11 31.86
CA HIS A 106 14.15 8.72 31.24
C HIS A 106 14.32 10.19 31.63
#